data_AF-A0A182WJT2-F1
#
_entry.id   AF-A0A182WJT2-F1
#
_cell.length_a   1.000
_cell.length_b   1.000
_cell.length_c   1.000
_cell.angle_alpha   90.00
_cell.angle_beta   90.00
_cell.angle_gamma   90.00
#
_symmetry.space_group_name_H-M   'P 1'
#
loop_
_entity.id
_entity.type
_entity.pdbx_description
1 polymer ?
#
loop_
_entity_poly.entity_id
_entity_poly.type
_entity_poly.pdbx_seq_one_letter_code
_entity_poly.pdbx_strand_id
1 'polypeptide(L)'
;MGAGVATRACSGGRPIPTEVRVEGCTVPPCDLVRGSDAIMDMDFTAPFAAANLRTEVVATALGVTAPFELPADRAAACNWLLNAQCPVSANEDITYRLSMPVLLIYPRVSLTVEVNLVDDAGQSLACFMLDARVVSGRVV
;
A
#
# COMPACT_ATOMS: atom_id res chain seq x y z
N MET A 1 12.14 6.88 13.08
CA MET A 1 12.00 6.66 11.63
C MET A 1 12.70 5.35 11.33
N GLY A 2 11.95 4.29 11.02
CA GLY A 2 12.50 2.95 10.77
C GLY A 2 13.08 2.83 9.36
N ALA A 3 13.81 1.76 9.09
CA ALA A 3 14.34 1.48 7.75
C ALA A 3 13.22 1.01 6.80
N GLY A 4 13.25 1.46 5.55
CA GLY A 4 12.38 0.96 4.49
C GLY A 4 12.55 -0.53 4.21
N VAL A 5 11.52 -1.13 3.62
CA VAL A 5 11.48 -2.54 3.22
C VAL A 5 11.73 -2.66 1.71
N ALA A 6 12.39 -3.74 1.29
CA ALA A 6 12.57 -4.02 -0.14
C ALA A 6 11.22 -4.31 -0.82
N THR A 7 10.98 -3.63 -1.94
CA THR A 7 9.79 -3.81 -2.79
C THR A 7 10.18 -4.15 -4.23
N ARG A 8 9.21 -4.61 -5.01
CA ARG A 8 9.35 -4.87 -6.45
C ARG A 8 8.55 -3.84 -7.25
N ALA A 9 9.06 -3.48 -8.43
CA ALA A 9 8.36 -2.58 -9.34
C ALA A 9 7.08 -3.24 -9.87
N CYS A 10 6.03 -2.43 -10.00
CA CYS A 10 4.82 -2.84 -10.69
C CYS A 10 5.04 -2.99 -12.20
N SER A 11 4.20 -3.80 -12.85
CA SER A 11 4.20 -3.93 -14.32
C SER A 11 3.78 -2.62 -15.01
N GLY A 12 4.10 -2.51 -16.31
CA GLY A 12 3.65 -1.40 -17.16
C GLY A 12 4.41 -0.07 -17.00
N GLY A 13 5.58 -0.08 -16.35
CA GLY A 13 6.40 1.13 -16.17
C GLY A 13 5.78 2.16 -15.22
N ARG A 14 4.90 1.72 -14.31
CA ARG A 14 4.28 2.58 -13.30
C ARG A 14 5.36 3.19 -12.38
N PRO A 15 5.20 4.45 -11.93
CA PRO A 15 6.18 5.10 -11.06
C PRO A 15 6.40 4.31 -9.77
N ILE A 16 7.66 4.23 -9.34
CA ILE A 16 8.05 3.49 -8.13
C ILE A 16 8.23 4.50 -6.99
N PRO A 17 7.71 4.23 -5.77
CA PRO A 17 7.98 5.08 -4.62
C PRO A 17 9.47 5.10 -4.26
N THR A 18 9.91 6.17 -3.61
CA THR A 18 11.30 6.33 -3.15
C THR A 18 11.58 5.44 -1.94
N GLU A 19 10.61 5.30 -1.03
CA GLU A 19 10.70 4.41 0.12
C GLU A 19 9.32 3.84 0.47
N VAL A 20 9.30 2.60 0.95
CA VAL A 20 8.13 1.98 1.58
C VAL A 20 8.55 1.48 2.95
N ARG A 21 7.80 1.81 3.98
CA ARG A 21 7.98 1.34 5.37
C ARG A 21 6.74 0.58 5.78
N VAL A 22 6.94 -0.59 6.38
CA VAL A 22 5.83 -1.44 6.86
C VAL A 22 6.01 -1.63 8.36
N GLU A 23 4.98 -1.33 9.14
CA GLU A 23 5.05 -1.44 10.59
C GLU A 23 5.37 -2.88 11.01
N GLY A 24 6.43 -3.04 11.80
CA GLY A 24 6.89 -4.36 12.26
C GLY A 24 7.61 -5.22 11.21
N CYS A 25 7.93 -4.69 10.02
CA CYS A 25 8.62 -5.43 8.97
C CYS A 25 9.80 -4.66 8.38
N THR A 26 11.00 -5.21 8.52
CA THR A 26 12.23 -4.69 7.90
C THR A 26 12.77 -5.58 6.78
N VAL A 27 12.31 -6.84 6.71
CA VAL A 27 12.73 -7.82 5.70
C VAL A 27 11.50 -8.63 5.24
N PRO A 28 11.18 -8.68 3.94
CA PRO A 28 10.10 -9.52 3.43
C PRO A 28 10.37 -11.03 3.63
N PRO A 29 9.33 -11.87 3.71
CA PRO A 29 7.92 -11.52 3.61
C PRO A 29 7.39 -10.88 4.91
N CYS A 30 6.62 -9.79 4.77
CA CYS A 30 6.01 -9.11 5.91
C CYS A 30 4.84 -9.90 6.51
N ASP A 31 4.77 -9.93 7.83
CA ASP A 31 3.69 -10.59 8.55
C ASP A 31 2.44 -9.71 8.61
N LEU A 32 1.38 -10.14 7.93
CA LEU A 32 0.05 -9.53 7.99
C LEU A 32 -0.74 -10.26 9.07
N VAL A 33 -0.84 -9.62 10.24
CA VAL A 33 -1.45 -10.22 11.42
C VAL A 33 -2.98 -10.16 11.31
N ARG A 34 -3.65 -11.32 11.35
CA ARG A 34 -5.12 -11.38 11.35
C ARG A 34 -5.72 -10.72 12.58
N GLY A 35 -6.80 -9.98 12.36
CA GLY A 35 -7.51 -9.22 13.40
C GLY A 35 -6.91 -7.83 13.66
N SER A 36 -5.94 -7.38 12.87
CA SER A 36 -5.35 -6.04 12.96
C SER A 36 -5.25 -5.37 11.59
N ASP A 37 -4.84 -4.10 11.61
CA ASP A 37 -4.50 -3.37 10.41
C ASP A 37 -3.01 -3.52 10.10
N ALA A 38 -2.68 -3.77 8.83
CA ALA A 38 -1.32 -3.65 8.32
C ALA A 38 -1.09 -2.20 7.91
N ILE A 39 -0.17 -1.52 8.59
CA ILE A 39 0.16 -0.12 8.35
C ILE A 39 1.40 -0.01 7.47
N MET A 40 1.30 0.77 6.40
CA MET A 40 2.39 1.04 5.48
C MET A 40 2.49 2.54 5.22
N ASP A 41 3.70 3.08 5.28
CA ASP A 41 3.99 4.43 4.81
C ASP A 41 4.75 4.34 3.49
N MET A 42 4.33 5.12 2.50
CA MET A 42 4.94 5.20 1.18
C MET A 42 5.37 6.65 0.93
N ASP A 43 6.65 6.83 0.66
CA ASP A 43 7.19 8.11 0.21
C ASP A 43 7.36 8.09 -1.30
N PHE A 44 6.91 9.15 -1.98
CA PHE A 44 7.04 9.30 -3.42
C PHE A 44 7.03 10.78 -3.81
N THR A 45 7.60 11.09 -4.96
CA THR A 45 7.48 12.42 -5.59
C THR A 45 6.37 12.34 -6.64
N ALA A 46 5.35 13.19 -6.52
CA ALA A 46 4.20 13.16 -7.43
C ALA A 46 4.64 13.48 -8.87
N PRO A 47 4.44 12.58 -9.85
CA PRO A 47 4.90 12.80 -11.22
C PRO A 47 4.05 13.83 -11.99
N PHE A 48 2.82 14.08 -11.52
CA PHE A 48 1.88 15.04 -12.07
C PHE A 48 0.93 15.54 -10.97
N ALA A 49 0.22 16.63 -11.23
CA ALA A 49 -0.77 17.17 -10.29
C ALA A 49 -2.06 16.34 -10.33
N ALA A 50 -2.68 16.11 -9.17
CA ALA A 50 -3.92 15.33 -9.06
C ALA A 50 -4.89 15.96 -8.06
N ALA A 51 -6.16 16.05 -8.45
CA ALA A 51 -7.21 16.66 -7.62
C ALA A 51 -7.63 15.75 -6.47
N ASN A 52 -7.73 14.45 -6.74
CA ASN A 52 -8.01 13.41 -5.77
C ASN A 52 -7.07 12.23 -6.00
N LEU A 53 -6.91 11.43 -4.95
CA LEU A 53 -6.12 10.22 -4.95
C LEU A 53 -6.94 9.09 -4.34
N ARG A 54 -6.85 7.90 -4.95
CA ARG A 54 -7.42 6.67 -4.44
C ARG A 54 -6.41 5.54 -4.44
N THR A 55 -6.55 4.62 -3.51
CA THR A 55 -5.68 3.45 -3.42
C THR A 55 -6.37 2.22 -3.98
N GLU A 56 -5.69 1.53 -4.89
CA GLU A 56 -6.05 0.21 -5.38
C GLU A 56 -5.09 -0.82 -4.80
N VAL A 57 -5.63 -1.95 -4.35
CA VAL A 57 -4.83 -3.06 -3.85
C VAL A 57 -5.21 -4.33 -4.58
N VAL A 58 -4.22 -5.07 -5.07
CA VAL A 58 -4.41 -6.39 -5.68
C VAL A 58 -3.57 -7.40 -4.92
N ALA A 59 -4.20 -8.50 -4.50
CA ALA A 59 -3.53 -9.58 -3.80
C ALA A 59 -3.42 -10.81 -4.71
N THR A 60 -2.24 -11.42 -4.77
CA THR A 60 -2.01 -12.69 -5.44
C THR A 60 -1.58 -13.75 -4.44
N ALA A 61 -2.38 -14.80 -4.27
CA ALA A 61 -2.12 -15.92 -3.36
C ALA A 61 -2.65 -17.22 -3.96
N LEU A 62 -1.96 -18.34 -3.74
CA LEU A 62 -2.37 -19.67 -4.21
C LEU A 62 -2.70 -19.75 -5.72
N GLY A 63 -2.01 -18.95 -6.54
CA GLY A 63 -2.25 -18.88 -7.99
C GLY A 63 -3.50 -18.08 -8.40
N VAL A 64 -4.19 -17.44 -7.44
CA VAL A 64 -5.34 -16.57 -7.67
C VAL A 64 -4.93 -15.12 -7.45
N THR A 65 -5.29 -14.24 -8.38
CA THR A 65 -5.11 -12.78 -8.29
C THR A 65 -6.47 -12.12 -8.21
N ALA A 66 -6.71 -11.30 -7.19
CA ALA A 66 -7.98 -10.63 -6.97
C ALA A 66 -7.80 -9.24 -6.35
N PRO A 67 -8.72 -8.30 -6.60
CA PRO A 67 -8.73 -7.02 -5.90
C PRO A 67 -8.98 -7.23 -4.40
N PHE A 68 -8.29 -6.44 -3.59
CA PHE A 68 -8.54 -6.29 -2.17
C PHE A 68 -9.32 -4.99 -1.95
N GLU A 69 -10.58 -5.11 -1.59
CA GLU A 69 -11.46 -3.96 -1.37
C GLU A 69 -11.12 -3.28 -0.03
N LEU A 70 -10.57 -2.07 -0.11
CA LEU A 70 -10.37 -1.22 1.06
C LEU A 70 -11.70 -0.60 1.51
N PRO A 71 -11.90 -0.39 2.82
CA PRO A 71 -12.97 0.48 3.29
C PRO A 71 -12.89 1.86 2.62
N ALA A 72 -14.04 2.46 2.30
CA ALA A 72 -14.11 3.68 1.48
C ALA A 72 -13.28 4.85 2.03
N ASP A 73 -13.21 4.99 3.36
CA ASP A 73 -12.40 6.00 4.04
C ASP A 73 -10.90 5.77 3.84
N ARG A 74 -10.46 4.50 3.81
CA ARG A 74 -9.06 4.09 3.61
C ARG A 74 -8.64 4.07 2.15
N ALA A 75 -9.59 3.82 1.26
CA ALA A 75 -9.39 3.93 -0.19
C ALA A 75 -9.26 5.39 -0.64
N ALA A 76 -9.92 6.34 0.03
CA ALA A 76 -9.82 7.78 -0.22
C ALA A 76 -8.48 8.34 0.28
N ALA A 77 -7.42 8.12 -0.52
CA ALA A 77 -6.03 8.30 -0.10
C ALA A 77 -5.66 9.74 0.31
N CYS A 78 -6.36 10.74 -0.20
CA CYS A 78 -6.22 12.14 0.23
C CYS A 78 -6.38 12.33 1.75
N ASN A 79 -7.20 11.50 2.40
CA ASN A 79 -7.44 11.58 3.85
C ASN A 79 -6.26 11.03 4.69
N TRP A 80 -5.27 10.42 4.03
CA TRP A 80 -4.18 9.70 4.67
C TRP A 80 -2.79 10.18 4.21
N LEU A 81 -2.73 11.35 3.59
CA LEU A 81 -1.47 12.05 3.36
C LEU A 81 -0.97 12.62 4.68
N LEU A 82 0.29 12.37 5.03
CA LEU A 82 0.85 12.76 6.33
C LEU A 82 1.51 14.14 6.33
N ASN A 83 1.99 14.58 5.17
CA ASN A 83 2.75 15.82 4.99
C ASN A 83 2.21 16.70 3.85
N ALA A 84 1.11 16.31 3.22
CA ALA A 84 0.50 16.97 2.08
C ALA A 84 -1.03 16.88 2.18
N GLN A 85 -1.73 17.55 1.27
CA GLN A 85 -3.19 17.49 1.16
C GLN A 85 -3.59 17.63 -0.31
N CYS A 86 -4.70 17.02 -0.69
CA CYS A 86 -5.23 17.20 -2.04
C CYS A 86 -5.82 18.62 -2.23
N PRO A 87 -5.71 19.22 -3.43
CA PRO A 87 -5.03 18.70 -4.62
C PRO A 87 -3.50 18.72 -4.46
N VAL A 88 -2.83 17.69 -4.97
CA VAL A 88 -1.36 17.60 -4.94
C VAL A 88 -0.76 18.19 -6.21
N SER A 89 0.44 18.75 -6.09
CA SER A 89 1.17 19.37 -7.20
C SER A 89 2.17 18.40 -7.83
N ALA A 90 2.49 18.62 -9.11
CA ALA A 90 3.60 17.91 -9.74
C ALA A 90 4.93 18.24 -9.04
N ASN A 91 5.77 17.23 -8.87
CA ASN A 91 7.06 17.27 -8.14
C ASN A 91 6.94 17.56 -6.64
N GLU A 92 5.77 17.37 -6.04
CA GLU A 92 5.59 17.43 -4.59
C GLU A 92 6.04 16.12 -3.93
N ASP A 93 6.84 16.20 -2.87
CA ASP A 93 7.28 15.05 -2.08
C ASP A 93 6.24 14.69 -1.02
N ILE A 94 5.69 13.49 -1.11
CA ILE A 94 4.50 13.07 -0.35
C ILE A 94 4.81 11.79 0.41
N THR A 95 4.41 11.77 1.68
CA THR A 95 4.28 10.58 2.52
C THR A 95 2.79 10.23 2.64
N TYR A 96 2.42 9.08 2.09
CA TYR A 96 1.09 8.51 2.18
C TYR A 96 1.07 7.33 3.16
N ARG A 97 0.04 7.26 4.02
CA ARG A 97 -0.19 6.11 4.91
C ARG A 97 -1.34 5.24 4.41
N LEU A 98 -1.06 3.97 4.18
CA LEU A 98 -2.08 2.93 3.98
C LEU A 98 -2.35 2.21 5.30
N SER A 99 -3.63 1.98 5.59
CA SER A 99 -4.08 1.07 6.65
C SER A 99 -4.95 -0.04 6.05
N MET A 100 -4.41 -1.25 5.91
CA MET A 100 -5.10 -2.37 5.27
C MET A 100 -5.67 -3.33 6.33
N PRO A 101 -7.00 -3.55 6.42
CA PRO A 101 -7.58 -4.43 7.43
C PRO A 101 -7.36 -5.91 7.11
N VAL A 102 -6.62 -6.62 7.96
CA VAL A 102 -6.36 -8.05 7.80
C VAL A 102 -7.41 -8.85 8.58
N LEU A 103 -8.49 -9.25 7.93
CA LEU A 103 -9.62 -9.89 8.60
C LEU A 103 -9.28 -11.28 9.18
N LEU A 104 -9.91 -11.64 10.29
CA LEU A 104 -9.74 -12.94 10.97
C LEU A 104 -10.05 -14.14 10.07
N ILE A 105 -10.94 -13.97 9.09
CA ILE A 105 -11.36 -15.00 8.15
C ILE A 105 -10.30 -15.32 7.08
N TYR A 106 -9.29 -14.47 6.91
CA TYR A 106 -8.29 -14.70 5.87
C TYR A 106 -7.45 -15.96 6.16
N PRO A 107 -7.18 -16.78 5.14
CA PRO A 107 -6.40 -18.00 5.31
C PRO A 107 -4.93 -17.64 5.56
N ARG A 108 -4.21 -18.53 6.25
CA ARG A 108 -2.77 -18.37 6.47
C ARG A 108 -2.00 -18.81 5.23
N VAL A 109 -1.64 -17.84 4.40
CA VAL A 109 -0.95 -18.09 3.12
C VAL A 109 0.11 -17.01 2.87
N SER A 110 1.11 -17.34 2.06
CA SER A 110 1.98 -16.35 1.43
C SER A 110 1.24 -15.68 0.27
N LEU A 111 1.50 -14.40 0.08
CA LEU A 111 0.90 -13.59 -0.96
C LEU A 111 1.86 -12.51 -1.43
N THR A 112 1.63 -12.02 -2.64
CA THR A 112 2.16 -10.73 -3.08
C THR A 112 1.03 -9.72 -3.07
N VAL A 113 1.28 -8.56 -2.44
CA VAL A 113 0.38 -7.41 -2.44
C VAL A 113 0.94 -6.38 -3.42
N GLU A 114 0.14 -5.98 -4.40
CA GLU A 114 0.40 -4.83 -5.26
C GLU A 114 -0.44 -3.66 -4.74
N VAL A 115 0.22 -2.54 -4.42
CA VAL A 115 -0.41 -1.29 -3.97
C VAL A 115 -0.17 -0.24 -5.03
N ASN A 116 -1.25 0.36 -5.52
CA ASN A 116 -1.22 1.37 -6.57
C ASN A 116 -1.99 2.61 -6.10
N LEU A 117 -1.32 3.75 -6.04
CA LEU A 117 -1.93 5.04 -5.76
C LEU A 117 -2.22 5.74 -7.10
N VAL A 118 -3.49 6.04 -7.36
CA VAL A 118 -3.95 6.57 -8.64
C VAL A 118 -4.80 7.82 -8.47
N ASP A 119 -4.91 8.62 -9.53
CA ASP A 119 -5.85 9.73 -9.61
C ASP A 119 -7.24 9.28 -10.10
N ASP A 120 -8.13 10.24 -10.34
CA ASP A 120 -9.48 10.03 -10.86
C ASP A 120 -9.49 9.45 -12.29
N ALA A 121 -8.42 9.65 -13.06
CA ALA A 121 -8.25 9.09 -14.41
C ALA A 121 -7.64 7.67 -14.38
N GLY A 122 -7.28 7.15 -13.21
CA GLY A 122 -6.61 5.85 -13.06
C GLY A 122 -5.12 5.88 -13.41
N GLN A 123 -4.51 7.05 -13.53
CA GLN A 123 -3.07 7.19 -13.75
C GLN A 123 -2.32 6.96 -12.43
N SER A 124 -1.31 6.09 -12.45
CA SER A 124 -0.49 5.79 -11.28
C SER A 124 0.45 6.94 -10.91
N LEU A 125 0.38 7.39 -9.66
CA LEU A 125 1.35 8.29 -9.05
C LEU A 125 2.52 7.52 -8.43
N ALA A 126 2.23 6.37 -7.80
CA ALA A 126 3.22 5.48 -7.22
C ALA A 126 2.64 4.07 -7.09
N CYS A 127 3.47 3.05 -7.37
CA CYS A 127 3.07 1.66 -7.30
C CYS A 127 4.23 0.78 -6.83
N PHE A 128 3.94 -0.16 -5.94
CA PHE A 128 4.91 -1.18 -5.51
C PHE A 128 4.25 -2.54 -5.28
N MET A 129 5.06 -3.59 -5.38
CA MET A 129 4.70 -4.95 -4.99
C MET A 129 5.51 -5.37 -3.76
N LEU A 130 4.85 -5.99 -2.78
CA LEU A 130 5.43 -6.45 -1.53
C LEU A 130 5.08 -7.92 -1.29
N ASP A 131 6.09 -8.72 -0.95
CA ASP A 131 5.87 -10.09 -0.51
C ASP A 131 5.50 -10.13 0.97
N ALA A 132 4.43 -10.86 1.27
CA ALA A 132 3.82 -10.92 2.58
C ALA A 132 3.33 -12.32 2.93
N ARG A 133 2.92 -12.53 4.18
CA ARG A 133 2.23 -13.73 4.62
C ARG A 133 1.22 -13.41 5.70
N VAL A 134 0.05 -14.03 5.61
CA VAL A 134 -1.00 -13.90 6.62
C VAL A 134 -0.68 -14.80 7.80
N VAL A 135 -0.53 -14.21 8.99
CA VAL A 135 -0.22 -14.92 10.24
C VAL A 135 -1.35 -14.76 11.26
N SER A 136 -1.26 -15.42 12.41
CA SER A 136 -2.27 -15.22 13.46
C SER A 136 -1.93 -14.06 14.36
N GLY A 137 -2.96 -13.34 14.80
CA GLY A 137 -2.86 -12.53 16.00
C GLY A 137 -2.40 -13.37 17.19
N ARG A 138 -1.58 -12.78 18.06
CA ARG A 138 -1.41 -13.33 19.41
C ARG A 138 -2.75 -13.21 20.11
N VAL A 139 -3.26 -14.33 20.62
CA VAL A 139 -4.28 -14.31 21.67
C VAL A 139 -3.56 -13.78 22.90
N VAL A 140 -3.90 -12.56 23.31
CA VAL A 140 -3.61 -12.07 24.67
C VAL A 140 -4.65 -12.63 25.63
#